data_AF-A0A972P3J7-F1
#
_entry.id   AF-A0A972P3J7-F1
#
_cell.length_a   1.000
_cell.length_b   1.000
_cell.length_c   1.000
_cell.angle_alpha   90.00
_cell.angle_beta   90.00
_cell.angle_gamma   90.00
#
_symmetry.space_group_name_H-M   'P 1'
#
loop_
_entity.id
_entity.type
_entity.pdbx_description
1 polymer ?
#
loop_
_entity_poly.entity_id
_entity_poly.type
_entity_poly.pdbx_seq_one_letter_code
_entity_poly.pdbx_strand_id
1 'polypeptide(L)'
;MDERSRQDLLESAENVRLAALYLQQRLMRGGDEGFLEARREYERLVERFRRDHPDAVTERQSRNALEDLDYFLILVEQAIDGYRRDGGS
;
A
#
# COMPACT_ATOMS: atom_id res chain seq x y z
N MET A 1 -10.04 16.63 9.26
CA MET A 1 -10.04 16.18 7.85
C MET A 1 -11.46 16.35 7.34
N ASP A 2 -11.67 16.96 6.17
CA ASP A 2 -13.01 16.99 5.58
C ASP A 2 -13.37 15.64 4.94
N GLU A 3 -14.67 15.40 4.75
CA GLU A 3 -15.21 14.14 4.26
C GLU A 3 -14.69 13.77 2.86
N ARG A 4 -14.44 14.77 2.01
CA ARG A 4 -13.95 14.56 0.64
C ARG A 4 -12.49 14.11 0.63
N SER A 5 -11.65 14.77 1.43
CA SER A 5 -10.25 14.39 1.61
C SER A 5 -10.11 12.99 2.21
N ARG A 6 -11.04 12.59 3.06
CA ARG A 6 -11.09 11.24 3.64
C ARG A 6 -11.45 10.18 2.60
N GLN A 7 -12.46 10.43 1.78
CA GLN A 7 -12.83 9.53 0.68
C GLN A 7 -11.67 9.37 -0.31
N ASP A 8 -10.99 10.46 -0.67
CA ASP A 8 -9.81 10.43 -1.54
C ASP A 8 -8.67 9.58 -0.94
N LEU A 9 -8.43 9.68 0.38
CA LEU A 9 -7.44 8.84 1.08
C LEU A 9 -7.85 7.36 1.11
N LEU A 10 -9.13 7.06 1.34
CA LEU A 10 -9.64 5.70 1.33
C LEU A 10 -9.49 5.07 -0.06
N GLU A 11 -9.92 5.76 -1.12
CA GLU A 11 -9.77 5.30 -2.50
C GLU A 11 -8.30 5.13 -2.89
N SER A 12 -7.43 6.05 -2.47
CA SER A 12 -5.98 5.93 -2.70
C SER A 12 -5.40 4.67 -2.04
N ALA A 13 -5.75 4.40 -0.77
CA ALA A 13 -5.27 3.23 -0.05
C ALA A 13 -5.83 1.91 -0.64
N GLU A 14 -7.09 1.88 -1.06
CA GLU A 14 -7.69 0.73 -1.72
C GLU A 14 -7.02 0.45 -3.08
N ASN A 15 -6.70 1.49 -3.85
CA ASN A 15 -5.94 1.35 -5.09
C ASN A 15 -4.53 0.80 -4.85
N VAL A 16 -3.85 1.24 -3.78
CA VAL A 16 -2.56 0.69 -3.39
C VAL A 16 -2.67 -0.78 -3.03
N ARG A 17 -3.69 -1.17 -2.25
CA ARG A 17 -3.95 -2.57 -1.88
C ARG A 17 -4.15 -3.46 -3.11
N LEU A 18 -4.99 -3.03 -4.05
CA LEU A 18 -5.25 -3.78 -5.27
C LEU A 18 -3.98 -3.94 -6.13
N ALA A 19 -3.17 -2.89 -6.26
CA ALA A 19 -1.91 -2.96 -6.98
C ALA A 19 -0.91 -3.93 -6.32
N ALA A 20 -0.82 -3.94 -4.98
CA ALA A 20 0.04 -4.86 -4.24
C ALA A 20 -0.39 -6.33 -4.43
N LEU A 21 -1.69 -6.61 -4.36
CA LEU A 21 -2.24 -7.95 -4.59
C LEU A 21 -2.00 -8.43 -6.03
N TYR A 22 -2.13 -7.52 -7.01
CA TYR A 22 -1.82 -7.83 -8.40
C TYR A 22 -0.33 -8.18 -8.60
N LEU A 23 0.57 -7.43 -7.96
CA LEU A 23 2.00 -7.72 -7.96
C LEU A 23 2.30 -9.06 -7.30
N GLN A 24 1.70 -9.37 -6.15
CA GLN A 24 1.84 -10.66 -5.48
C GLN A 24 1.41 -11.80 -6.40
N GLN A 25 0.25 -11.67 -7.05
CA GLN A 25 -0.24 -12.67 -7.99
C GLN A 25 0.67 -12.84 -9.21
N ARG A 26 1.21 -11.74 -9.74
CA ARG A 26 2.14 -11.73 -10.87
C ARG A 26 3.47 -12.40 -10.50
N LEU A 27 4.01 -12.13 -9.30
CA LEU A 27 5.21 -12.77 -8.77
C LEU A 27 5.01 -14.27 -8.54
N MET A 28 3.85 -14.69 -8.05
CA MET A 28 3.52 -16.11 -7.88
C MET A 28 3.37 -16.87 -9.21
N ARG A 29 3.05 -16.18 -10.31
CA ARG A 29 2.78 -16.78 -11.64
C ARG A 29 3.93 -16.65 -12.63
N GLY A 30 4.87 -15.72 -12.41
CA GLY A 30 5.95 -15.39 -13.35
C GLY A 30 7.22 -16.21 -13.15
N GLY A 31 8.08 -16.24 -14.18
CA GLY A 31 9.47 -16.70 -14.09
C GLY A 31 10.44 -15.54 -13.79
N ASP A 32 11.74 -15.85 -13.68
CA ASP A 32 12.79 -14.95 -13.19
C ASP A 32 12.86 -13.58 -13.90
N GLU A 33 12.58 -13.50 -15.20
CA GLU A 33 12.60 -12.23 -15.95
C GLU A 33 11.54 -11.22 -15.48
N GLY A 34 10.39 -11.69 -14.98
CA GLY A 34 9.31 -10.83 -14.47
C GLY A 34 9.56 -10.32 -13.05
N PHE A 35 10.51 -10.93 -12.32
CA PHE A 35 10.74 -10.66 -10.90
C PHE A 35 11.33 -9.25 -10.66
N LEU A 36 12.36 -8.87 -11.42
CA LEU A 36 13.03 -7.57 -11.25
C LEU A 36 12.13 -6.37 -11.60
N GLU A 37 11.26 -6.53 -12.60
CA GLU A 37 10.28 -5.49 -12.93
C GLU A 37 9.21 -5.38 -11.83
N ALA A 38 8.65 -6.51 -11.40
CA ALA A 38 7.67 -6.54 -10.32
C ALA A 38 8.25 -6.01 -8.99
N ARG A 39 9.52 -6.28 -8.69
CA ARG A 39 10.22 -5.70 -7.52
C ARG A 39 10.30 -4.18 -7.59
N ARG A 40 10.66 -3.61 -8.74
CA ARG A 40 10.70 -2.15 -8.92
C ARG A 40 9.31 -1.52 -8.89
N GLU A 41 8.30 -2.19 -9.44
CA GLU A 41 6.91 -1.76 -9.30
C GLU A 41 6.47 -1.76 -7.83
N TYR A 42 6.86 -2.78 -7.07
CA TYR A 42 6.58 -2.90 -5.65
C TYR A 42 7.24 -1.78 -4.83
N GLU A 43 8.52 -1.49 -5.05
CA GLU A 43 9.23 -0.41 -4.36
C GLU A 43 8.55 0.95 -4.59
N ARG A 44 8.19 1.26 -5.84
CA ARG A 44 7.43 2.47 -6.17
C ARG A 44 6.06 2.53 -5.48
N LEU A 45 5.43 1.38 -5.27
CA LEU A 45 4.14 1.30 -4.61
C LEU A 45 4.25 1.61 -3.11
N VAL A 46 5.29 1.10 -2.44
CA VAL A 46 5.59 1.40 -1.04
C VAL A 46 5.92 2.89 -0.86
N GLU A 47 6.75 3.46 -1.75
CA GLU A 47 7.08 4.88 -1.73
C GLU A 47 5.86 5.77 -1.95
N ARG A 48 5.03 5.42 -2.93
CA ARG A 48 3.76 6.12 -3.19
C ARG A 48 2.87 6.09 -1.94
N PHE A 49 2.72 4.92 -1.32
CA PHE A 49 1.89 4.80 -0.11
C PHE A 49 2.40 5.70 1.01
N ARG A 50 3.70 5.70 1.30
CA ARG A 50 4.29 6.59 2.31
C ARG A 50 4.05 8.07 1.99
N ARG A 51 4.16 8.47 0.73
CA ARG A 51 3.97 9.87 0.30
C ARG A 51 2.52 10.30 0.42
N ASP A 52 1.60 9.45 -0.04
CA ASP A 52 0.17 9.75 -0.11
C ASP A 52 -0.50 9.58 1.28
N HIS A 53 0.10 8.80 2.19
CA HIS A 53 -0.40 8.48 3.53
C HIS A 53 0.67 8.70 4.63
N PRO A 54 1.16 9.94 4.82
CA PRO A 54 2.31 10.23 5.68
C PRO A 54 2.09 9.88 7.17
N ASP A 55 0.84 9.91 7.64
CA ASP A 55 0.49 9.60 9.02
C ASP A 55 0.19 8.10 9.25
N ALA A 56 0.05 7.31 8.17
CA ALA A 56 -0.29 5.90 8.27
C ALA A 56 0.92 5.01 8.59
N VAL A 57 2.14 5.45 8.23
CA VAL A 57 3.36 4.67 8.40
C VAL A 57 4.53 5.53 8.82
N THR A 58 5.33 5.00 9.74
CA THR A 58 6.64 5.56 10.07
C THR A 58 7.67 5.22 8.99
N GLU A 59 8.78 5.97 8.94
CA GLU A 59 9.91 5.67 8.05
C GLU A 59 10.47 4.25 8.27
N ARG A 60 10.49 3.77 9.52
CA ARG A 60 10.93 2.41 9.84
C ARG A 60 9.98 1.37 9.24
N GLN A 61 8.67 1.55 9.39
CA GLN A 61 7.67 0.64 8.82
C GLN A 61 7.75 0.63 7.29
N SER A 62 7.92 1.80 6.66
CA SER A 62 8.10 1.90 5.21
C SER A 62 9.37 1.17 4.73
N ARG A 63 10.49 1.29 5.45
CA ARG A 63 11.71 0.52 5.11
C ARG A 63 11.52 -0.98 5.26
N ASN A 64 10.86 -1.43 6.32
CA ASN A 64 10.58 -2.84 6.52
C ASN A 64 9.63 -3.39 5.44
N ALA A 65 8.64 -2.60 5.04
CA ALA A 65 7.71 -2.95 3.97
C ALA A 65 8.44 -3.21 2.64
N LEU A 66 9.52 -2.51 2.32
CA LEU A 66 10.27 -2.79 1.09
C LEU A 66 10.76 -4.24 0.99
N GLU A 67 10.97 -4.93 2.11
CA GLU A 67 11.46 -6.33 2.10
C GLU A 67 10.35 -7.37 2.28
N ASP A 68 9.13 -6.95 2.62
CA ASP A 68 8.05 -7.86 2.98
C ASP A 68 6.71 -7.34 2.47
N LEU A 69 6.20 -7.99 1.41
CA LEU A 69 4.94 -7.65 0.76
C LEU A 69 3.73 -7.91 1.66
N ASP A 70 3.74 -9.01 2.42
CA ASP A 70 2.62 -9.33 3.31
C ASP A 70 2.56 -8.32 4.45
N TYR A 71 3.71 -7.91 4.98
CA TYR A 71 3.78 -6.83 5.95
C TYR A 71 3.26 -5.50 5.37
N PHE A 72 3.61 -5.17 4.13
CA PHE A 72 3.07 -3.98 3.47
C PHE A 72 1.56 -4.01 3.34
N LEU A 73 0.98 -5.14 2.92
CA LEU A 73 -0.48 -5.30 2.83
C LEU A 73 -1.16 -5.06 4.18
N ILE A 74 -0.58 -5.54 5.29
CA ILE A 74 -1.09 -5.29 6.64
C ILE A 74 -1.12 -3.79 6.95
N LEU A 75 -0.07 -3.03 6.61
CA LEU A 75 -0.02 -1.59 6.84
C LEU A 75 -1.09 -0.84 6.03
N VAL A 76 -1.32 -1.25 4.78
CA VAL A 76 -2.34 -0.67 3.92
C VAL A 76 -3.75 -0.97 4.47
N GLU A 77 -4.00 -2.19 4.93
CA GLU A 77 -5.28 -2.56 5.54
C GLU A 77 -5.55 -1.78 6.84
N GLN A 78 -4.53 -1.56 7.68
CA GLN A 78 -4.64 -0.72 8.87
C GLN A 78 -5.01 0.72 8.54
N ALA A 79 -4.44 1.29 7.47
CA ALA A 79 -4.78 2.64 7.01
C ALA A 79 -6.23 2.73 6.52
N ILE A 80 -6.66 1.77 5.69
CA ILE A 80 -8.04 1.66 5.20
C ILE A 80 -9.03 1.61 6.37
N ASP A 81 -8.76 0.76 7.36
CA ASP A 81 -9.61 0.63 8.55
C ASP A 81 -9.66 1.93 9.37
N GLY A 82 -8.54 2.65 9.47
CA GLY A 82 -8.48 3.98 10.08
C GLY A 82 -9.42 4.97 9.37
N TYR A 83 -9.27 5.12 8.05
CA TYR A 83 -10.09 6.04 7.26
C TYR A 83 -11.59 5.70 7.28
N ARG A 84 -11.94 4.42 7.40
CA ARG A 84 -13.33 3.97 7.56
C ARG A 84 -13.92 4.34 8.92
N ARG A 85 -13.16 4.16 10.01
CA ARG A 85 -13.62 4.48 11.37
C ARG A 85 -13.84 5.98 11.56
N ASP A 86 -12.97 6.80 10.99
CA ASP A 86 -13.06 8.26 11.08
C ASP A 86 -14.28 8.84 10.34
N GLY A 87 -14.93 8.05 9.47
CA GLY A 87 -16.17 8.43 8.77
C GLY A 87 -17.48 7.99 9.44
N GLY A 88 -17.40 7.27 10.56
CA GLY A 88 -18.56 6.72 11.25
C GLY A 88 -19.00 7.48 12.50
N SER A 89 -18.47 8.70 12.72
CA SER A 89 -18.80 9.56 13.87
C SER A 89 -19.72 10.73 13.50
#